data_AF-A0A5M3XXM8-F1
#
_entry.id   AF-A0A5M3XXM8-F1
#
_cell.length_a   1.000
_cell.length_b   1.000
_cell.length_c   1.000
_cell.angle_alpha   90.00
_cell.angle_beta   90.00
_cell.angle_gamma   90.00
#
_symmetry.space_group_name_H-M   'P 1'
#
loop_
_entity.id
_entity.type
_entity.pdbx_description
1 polymer ?
#
loop_
_entity_poly.entity_id
_entity_poly.type
_entity_poly.pdbx_seq_one_letter_code
_entity_poly.pdbx_strand_id
1 'polypeptide(L)'
;MSPPEQQPKFFVDRSLGRVAVPGLLRAAGWDLITLAEHYGVPEDEQVEDTRWIEDSAKLGWAVHTDRLERLYPPRDQMPPA
;
A
#
# COMPACT_ATOMS: atom_id res chain seq x y z
N MET A 1 22.11 -19.19 -7.76
CA MET A 1 21.79 -17.75 -7.68
C MET A 1 20.33 -17.67 -7.30
N SER A 2 20.03 -17.39 -6.04
CA SER A 2 18.65 -17.09 -5.64
C SER A 2 18.20 -15.82 -6.39
N PRO A 3 16.95 -15.74 -6.88
CA PRO A 3 16.44 -14.46 -7.37
C PRO A 3 16.61 -13.43 -6.25
N PRO A 4 16.97 -12.17 -6.55
CA PRO A 4 16.98 -11.13 -5.53
C PRO A 4 15.61 -11.18 -4.88
N GLU A 5 15.56 -11.46 -3.58
CA GLU A 5 14.33 -11.42 -2.81
C GLU A 5 13.82 -9.99 -2.99
N GLN A 6 12.84 -9.82 -3.87
CA GLN A 6 12.27 -8.52 -4.18
C GLN A 6 11.69 -8.07 -2.84
N GLN A 7 12.37 -7.12 -2.18
CA GLN A 7 11.90 -6.58 -0.92
C GLN A 7 10.42 -6.23 -1.10
N PRO A 8 9.53 -6.67 -0.19
CA PRO A 8 8.12 -6.39 -0.33
C PRO A 8 7.95 -4.88 -0.38
N LYS A 9 7.49 -4.37 -1.52
CA LYS A 9 7.22 -2.94 -1.66
C LYS A 9 6.00 -2.61 -0.83
N PHE A 10 6.15 -1.61 0.02
CA PHE A 10 5.04 -1.09 0.81
C PHE A 10 4.25 -0.08 0.01
N PHE A 11 2.93 -0.20 0.04
CA PHE A 11 2.04 0.76 -0.58
C PHE A 11 1.53 1.72 0.47
N VAL A 12 1.72 3.02 0.26
CA VAL A 12 1.25 4.08 1.16
C VAL A 12 0.09 4.81 0.49
N ASP A 13 -1.08 4.76 1.12
CA ASP A 13 -2.28 5.42 0.61
C ASP A 13 -2.32 6.92 0.95
N ARG A 14 -3.27 7.63 0.34
CA ARG A 14 -3.47 9.08 0.49
C ARG A 14 -3.80 9.53 1.92
N SER A 15 -4.39 8.67 2.75
CA SER A 15 -4.76 8.96 4.14
C SER A 15 -3.54 9.33 5.01
N LEU A 16 -2.39 8.70 4.73
CA LEU A 16 -1.12 8.94 5.44
C LEU A 16 -0.34 10.13 4.87
N GLY A 17 -0.83 10.71 3.76
CA GLY A 17 -0.17 11.80 3.05
C GLY A 17 1.03 11.34 2.23
N ARG A 18 1.32 12.07 1.15
CA ARG A 18 2.33 11.68 0.15
C ARG A 18 3.77 12.18 0.41
N VAL A 19 4.00 12.94 1.49
CA VAL A 19 5.28 13.65 1.72
C VAL A 19 5.98 13.20 3.01
N ALA A 20 5.37 13.44 4.17
CA ALA A 20 6.02 13.22 5.46
C ALA A 20 6.18 11.72 5.79
N VAL A 21 5.09 10.94 5.69
CA VAL A 21 5.11 9.51 6.02
C VAL A 21 6.00 8.70 5.05
N PRO A 22 5.85 8.84 3.72
CA PRO A 22 6.76 8.21 2.76
C PRO A 22 8.23 8.60 2.96
N GLY A 23 8.49 9.88 3.26
CA GLY A 23 9.85 10.38 3.50
C GLY A 23 10.50 9.73 4.73
N LEU A 24 9.77 9.63 5.84
CA LEU A 24 10.27 9.02 7.07
C LEU A 24 10.50 7.51 6.93
N LEU A 25 9.58 6.80 6.27
CA LEU A 25 9.70 5.36 6.02
C LEU A 25 10.88 5.05 5.08
N ARG A 26 11.08 5.86 4.03
CA ARG A 26 12.26 5.76 3.16
C ARG A 26 13.56 6.04 3.90
N ALA A 27 13.57 7.06 4.77
CA ALA A 27 14.74 7.34 5.62
C ALA A 27 15.04 6.19 6.59
N ALA A 28 14.03 5.43 7.00
CA ALA A 28 14.17 4.22 7.79
C ALA A 28 14.57 2.96 6.96
N GLY A 29 14.78 3.11 5.64
CA GLY A 29 15.24 2.02 4.76
C GLY A 29 14.12 1.16 4.15
N TRP A 30 12.87 1.61 4.19
CA TRP A 30 11.74 0.87 3.62
C TRP A 30 11.60 1.16 2.12
N ASP A 31 11.43 0.11 1.30
CA ASP A 31 11.04 0.26 -0.10
C ASP A 31 9.52 0.41 -0.20
N LEU A 32 9.06 1.56 -0.69
CA LEU A 32 7.65 1.91 -0.73
C LEU A 32 7.29 2.75 -1.95
N ILE A 33 6.04 2.63 -2.38
CA ILE A 33 5.42 3.40 -3.45
C ILE A 33 4.15 4.07 -2.94
N THR A 34 3.98 5.33 -3.30
CA THR A 34 2.76 6.09 -2.98
C THR A 34 1.77 6.04 -4.12
N LEU A 35 0.50 6.31 -3.81
CA LEU A 35 -0.56 6.49 -4.81
C LEU A 35 -0.19 7.54 -5.87
N ALA A 36 0.40 8.66 -5.44
CA ALA A 36 0.88 9.73 -6.29
C ALA A 36 1.99 9.29 -7.26
N GLU A 37 2.86 8.37 -6.84
CA GLU A 37 3.93 7.83 -7.70
C GLU A 37 3.43 6.73 -8.65
N HIS A 38 2.41 5.96 -8.23
CA HIS A 38 1.86 4.88 -9.04
C HIS A 38 0.85 5.37 -10.09
N TYR A 39 -0.09 6.24 -9.70
CA TYR A 39 -1.16 6.74 -10.56
C TYR A 39 -0.91 8.15 -11.10
N GLY A 40 0.06 8.89 -10.53
CA GLY A 40 0.33 10.27 -10.91
C GLY A 40 -0.61 11.28 -10.22
N VAL A 41 -0.15 12.52 -10.15
CA VAL A 41 -0.92 13.65 -9.61
C VAL A 41 -1.55 14.42 -10.76
N PRO A 42 -2.86 14.77 -10.72
CA PRO A 42 -3.79 14.67 -9.59
C PRO A 42 -4.71 13.43 -9.61
N GLU A 43 -4.47 12.47 -10.51
CA GLU A 43 -5.31 11.27 -10.64
C GLU A 43 -5.32 10.42 -9.37
N ASP A 44 -4.26 10.46 -8.57
CA ASP A 44 -4.14 9.79 -7.27
C ASP A 44 -5.30 10.13 -6.31
N GLU A 45 -5.81 11.37 -6.35
CA GLU A 45 -6.95 11.75 -5.51
C GLU A 45 -8.28 11.14 -5.99
N GLN A 46 -8.36 10.69 -7.24
CA GLN A 46 -9.59 10.16 -7.84
C GLN A 46 -9.61 8.63 -7.92
N VAL A 47 -8.50 7.96 -7.60
CA VAL A 47 -8.46 6.49 -7.60
C VAL A 47 -9.33 5.95 -6.48
N GLU A 48 -10.26 5.07 -6.84
CA GLU A 48 -11.14 4.39 -5.90
C GLU A 48 -10.38 3.39 -5.04
N ASP A 49 -10.86 3.21 -3.80
CA ASP A 49 -10.25 2.30 -2.83
C ASP A 49 -10.09 0.89 -3.41
N THR A 50 -11.15 0.36 -4.01
CA THR A 50 -11.16 -0.98 -4.65
C THR A 50 -10.06 -1.16 -5.68
N ARG A 51 -9.77 -0.13 -6.49
CA ARG A 51 -8.81 -0.22 -7.60
C ARG A 51 -7.38 -0.30 -7.10
N TRP A 52 -6.97 0.59 -6.20
CA TRP A 52 -5.60 0.57 -5.69
C TRP A 52 -5.33 -0.62 -4.77
N ILE A 53 -6.35 -1.13 -4.08
CA ILE A 53 -6.25 -2.38 -3.28
C ILE A 53 -6.03 -3.57 -4.20
N GLU A 54 -6.81 -3.68 -5.27
CA GLU A 54 -6.68 -4.78 -6.24
C GLU A 54 -5.30 -4.75 -6.92
N ASP A 55 -4.84 -3.57 -7.33
CA ASP A 55 -3.52 -3.41 -7.95
C ASP A 55 -2.39 -3.74 -6.96
N SER A 56 -2.50 -3.29 -5.70
CA SER A 56 -1.54 -3.63 -4.64
C SER A 56 -1.50 -5.14 -4.39
N ALA A 57 -2.65 -5.81 -4.34
CA ALA A 57 -2.74 -7.26 -4.15
C ALA A 57 -2.12 -8.02 -5.33
N LYS A 58 -2.41 -7.60 -6.57
CA LYS A 58 -1.82 -8.19 -7.79
C LYS A 58 -0.30 -8.04 -7.86
N LEU A 59 0.21 -6.91 -7.39
CA LEU A 59 1.65 -6.58 -7.38
C LEU A 59 2.38 -7.12 -6.16
N GLY A 60 1.66 -7.74 -5.21
CA GLY A 60 2.23 -8.32 -3.98
C GLY A 60 2.72 -7.26 -2.99
N TRP A 61 2.11 -6.07 -3.00
CA TRP A 61 2.49 -4.96 -2.13
C TRP A 61 1.77 -5.03 -0.78
N ALA A 62 2.52 -4.79 0.30
CA ALA A 62 1.96 -4.67 1.63
C ALA A 62 1.40 -3.25 1.83
N VAL A 63 0.08 -3.14 2.02
CA VAL A 63 -0.61 -1.86 2.16
C VAL A 63 -0.53 -1.37 3.60
N HIS A 64 -0.17 -0.10 3.78
CA HIS A 64 -0.37 0.64 5.01
C HIS A 64 -1.44 1.70 4.81
N THR A 65 -2.50 1.63 5.60
CA THR A 65 -3.61 2.59 5.57
C THR A 65 -4.14 2.85 6.97
N ASP A 66 -4.63 4.06 7.25
CA ASP A 66 -5.37 4.33 8.49
C ASP A 66 -6.75 3.63 8.49
N ARG A 67 -7.20 3.18 7.31
CA ARG A 67 -8.52 2.58 7.08
C ARG A 67 -8.53 1.05 7.16
N LEU A 68 -7.81 0.47 8.13
CA LEU A 68 -7.64 -0.98 8.25
C LEU A 68 -8.94 -1.75 8.54
N GLU A 69 -9.94 -1.13 9.19
CA GLU A 69 -11.19 -1.80 9.58
C GLU A 69 -12.05 -2.29 8.39
N ARG A 70 -11.87 -1.73 7.19
CA ARG A 70 -12.72 -2.08 6.03
C ARG A 70 -12.14 -3.21 5.17
N LEU A 71 -10.86 -3.52 5.31
CA LEU A 71 -10.12 -4.40 4.40
C LEU A 71 -9.86 -5.79 4.96
N TYR A 72 -9.72 -5.89 6.28
CA TYR A 72 -9.67 -7.16 6.98
C TYR A 72 -10.74 -7.14 8.05
N PRO A 73 -11.86 -7.86 7.88
CA PRO A 73 -12.75 -8.05 9.01
C PRO A 73 -11.95 -8.76 10.12
N PRO A 74 -12.30 -8.55 11.41
CA PRO A 74 -11.63 -9.19 12.53
C PRO A 74 -11.42 -10.69 12.27
N ARG A 75 -10.35 -11.28 12.82
CA ARG A 75 -10.03 -12.72 12.62
C ARG A 75 -11.24 -13.64 12.85
N ASP A 76 -12.14 -13.28 13.76
CA ASP A 76 -13.35 -14.02 14.09
C ASP A 76 -14.43 -14.00 12.98
N GLN A 77 -14.26 -13.19 11.94
CA GLN A 77 -15.16 -13.03 10.80
C GLN A 77 -14.54 -13.51 9.47
N MET A 78 -13.30 -14.00 9.46
CA MET A 78 -12.71 -14.62 8.26
C MET A 78 -13.22 -16.07 8.11
N PRO A 79 -13.55 -16.52 6.88
CA PRO A 79 -13.84 -17.93 6.64
C PRO A 79 -12.59 -18.78 6.95
N PRO A 80 -12.76 -20.02 7.45
CA PRO A 80 -11.64 -20.91 7.71
C PRO A 80 -10.88 -21.21 6.41
N ALA A 81 -9.55 -21.27 6.51
CA ALA A 81 -8.61 -21.54 5.41
C ALA A 81 -8.74 -22.96 4.84
#